data_AF-A0A0L8V7H1-F1
#
_entry.id   AF-A0A0L8V7H1-F1
#
_cell.length_a   1.000
_cell.length_b   1.000
_cell.length_c   1.000
_cell.angle_alpha   90.00
_cell.angle_beta   90.00
_cell.angle_gamma   90.00
#
_symmetry.space_group_name_H-M   'P 1'
#
loop_
_entity.id
_entity.type
_entity.pdbx_description
1 polymer ?
#
loop_
_entity_poly.entity_id
_entity_poly.type
_entity_poly.pdbx_seq_one_letter_code
_entity_poly.pdbx_strand_id
1 'polypeptide(L)'
;MELKDLKSAWNKFSSDDANKHQLGEEAIYDLLKKRTLNLIERIDRNIKIGFAVLIALSLLFVLDAYFFTPRLVAGYEPAPGWIQWIESLGILFIAGSFVYFWLGYRGATRDYSQSNDLKKVLHAIVRILYVYRKLFYLALGILLLIMSISFVTGLYSGVDLKAHELGATLTDVSSAPEMIKTIVLGITIFLVFMAGLFALSSWGFRKLYGNYIIKLKETLKELDEIE
;
A
#
# COMPACT_ATOMS: atom_id res chain seq x y z
N MET A 1 11.66 -12.26 66.60
CA MET A 1 11.80 -12.83 65.24
C MET A 1 13.25 -13.18 65.06
N GLU A 2 13.57 -14.47 65.02
CA GLU A 2 14.95 -14.95 64.98
C GLU A 2 15.49 -14.91 63.54
N LEU A 3 16.79 -14.70 63.39
CA LEU A 3 17.50 -14.66 62.09
C LEU A 3 17.25 -15.91 61.23
N LYS A 4 16.88 -17.03 61.86
CA LYS A 4 16.46 -18.28 61.20
C LYS A 4 15.13 -18.15 60.47
N ASP A 5 14.18 -17.40 61.00
CA ASP A 5 12.86 -17.19 60.38
C ASP A 5 12.96 -16.30 59.15
N LEU A 6 13.82 -15.28 59.21
CA LEU A 6 14.15 -14.42 58.06
C LEU A 6 14.87 -15.18 56.95
N LYS A 7 15.80 -16.07 57.30
CA LYS A 7 16.51 -16.90 56.32
C LYS A 7 15.61 -17.97 55.70
N SER A 8 14.67 -18.52 56.47
CA SER A 8 13.64 -19.44 55.96
C SER A 8 12.65 -18.73 55.04
N ALA A 9 12.18 -17.54 55.42
CA ALA A 9 11.31 -16.72 54.58
C ALA A 9 12.01 -16.28 53.29
N TRP A 10 13.28 -15.86 53.36
CA TRP A 10 14.09 -15.49 52.19
C TRP A 10 14.35 -16.68 51.26
N ASN A 11 14.69 -17.85 51.81
CA ASN A 11 14.87 -19.04 50.98
C ASN A 11 13.57 -19.50 50.34
N LYS A 12 12.43 -19.36 51.04
CA LYS A 12 11.10 -19.70 50.52
C LYS A 12 10.64 -18.71 49.43
N PHE A 13 10.92 -17.42 49.60
CA PHE A 13 10.68 -16.39 48.58
C PHE A 13 11.62 -16.56 47.38
N SER A 14 12.91 -16.84 47.61
CA SER A 14 13.90 -17.07 46.55
C SER A 14 13.63 -18.34 45.75
N SER A 15 13.09 -19.40 46.37
CA SER A 15 12.72 -20.61 45.66
C SER A 15 11.40 -20.47 44.89
N ASP A 16 10.43 -19.69 45.41
CA ASP A 16 9.18 -19.39 44.70
C ASP A 16 9.38 -18.35 43.57
N ASP A 17 10.27 -17.37 43.72
CA ASP A 17 10.56 -16.37 42.68
C ASP A 17 11.47 -16.91 41.57
N ALA A 18 12.34 -17.89 41.85
CA ALA A 18 13.13 -18.57 40.83
C ALA A 18 12.26 -19.40 39.86
N ASN A 19 11.19 -20.02 40.37
CA ASN A 19 10.17 -20.67 39.53
C ASN A 19 9.24 -19.66 38.84
N LYS A 20 8.96 -18.49 39.45
CA LYS A 20 8.20 -17.42 38.79
C LYS A 20 8.96 -16.73 37.65
N HIS A 21 10.29 -16.66 37.69
CA HIS A 21 11.07 -16.09 36.59
C HIS A 21 11.04 -17.00 35.35
N GLN A 22 11.11 -18.32 35.52
CA GLN A 22 10.92 -19.29 34.42
C GLN A 22 9.48 -19.29 33.88
N LEU A 23 8.48 -19.21 34.77
CA LEU A 23 7.08 -18.98 34.37
C LEU A 23 6.87 -17.60 33.72
N GLY A 24 7.70 -16.62 34.04
CA GLY A 24 7.67 -15.27 33.46
C GLY A 24 8.15 -15.27 32.02
N GLU A 25 9.30 -15.90 31.74
CA GLU A 25 9.89 -15.95 30.41
C GLU A 25 9.00 -16.70 29.41
N GLU A 26 8.50 -17.89 29.75
CA GLU A 26 7.57 -18.63 28.91
C GLU A 26 6.24 -17.90 28.73
N ALA A 27 5.70 -17.27 29.79
CA ALA A 27 4.46 -16.49 29.69
C ALA A 27 4.64 -15.22 28.84
N ILE A 28 5.79 -14.56 28.91
CA ILE A 28 6.13 -13.40 28.08
C ILE A 28 6.29 -13.85 26.62
N TYR A 29 6.97 -14.97 26.36
CA TYR A 29 7.08 -15.54 25.02
C TYR A 29 5.71 -15.86 24.42
N ASP A 30 4.82 -16.47 25.19
CA ASP A 30 3.45 -16.77 24.75
C ASP A 30 2.61 -15.52 24.51
N LEU A 31 2.80 -14.47 25.31
CA LEU A 31 2.16 -13.16 25.10
C LEU A 31 2.68 -12.49 23.82
N LEU A 32 3.99 -12.49 23.58
CA LEU A 32 4.62 -11.95 22.37
C LEU A 32 4.16 -12.73 21.13
N LYS A 33 4.07 -14.06 21.22
CA LYS A 33 3.55 -14.93 20.17
C LYS A 33 2.10 -14.61 19.83
N LYS A 34 1.21 -14.52 20.83
CA LYS A 34 -0.21 -14.14 20.63
C LYS A 34 -0.35 -12.74 20.03
N ARG A 35 0.41 -11.76 20.53
CA ARG A 35 0.42 -10.38 19.99
C ARG A 35 0.84 -10.38 18.54
N THR A 36 1.91 -11.11 18.21
CA THR A 36 2.43 -11.23 16.85
C THR A 36 1.39 -11.85 15.93
N LEU A 37 0.82 -13.00 16.27
CA LEU A 37 -0.22 -13.66 15.46
C LEU A 37 -1.41 -12.73 15.20
N ASN A 38 -1.88 -11.99 16.20
CA ASN A 38 -2.96 -11.02 16.05
C ASN A 38 -2.57 -9.86 15.09
N LEU A 39 -1.32 -9.38 15.14
CA LEU A 39 -0.82 -8.38 14.18
C LEU A 39 -0.80 -8.95 12.76
N ILE A 40 -0.36 -10.20 12.60
CA ILE A 40 -0.32 -10.90 11.31
C ILE A 40 -1.72 -11.07 10.73
N GLU A 41 -2.69 -11.52 11.53
CA GLU A 41 -4.08 -11.67 11.09
C GLU A 41 -4.70 -10.35 10.63
N ARG A 42 -4.39 -9.24 11.32
CA ARG A 42 -4.83 -7.90 10.91
C ARG A 42 -4.18 -7.46 9.60
N ILE A 43 -2.89 -7.74 9.42
CA ILE A 43 -2.17 -7.47 8.17
C ILE A 43 -2.78 -8.30 7.04
N ASP A 44 -3.02 -9.60 7.24
CA ASP A 44 -3.65 -10.50 6.26
C ASP A 44 -5.02 -9.97 5.81
N ARG A 45 -5.87 -9.60 6.77
CA ARG A 45 -7.19 -9.03 6.46
C ARG A 45 -7.08 -7.73 5.67
N ASN A 46 -6.17 -6.83 6.05
CA ASN A 46 -5.97 -5.56 5.35
C ASN A 46 -5.48 -5.78 3.92
N ILE A 47 -4.58 -6.76 3.70
CA ILE A 47 -4.10 -7.13 2.36
C ILE A 47 -5.25 -7.67 1.51
N LYS A 48 -6.08 -8.56 2.05
CA LYS A 48 -7.26 -9.11 1.35
C LYS A 48 -8.25 -8.02 0.95
N ILE A 49 -8.54 -7.09 1.86
CA ILE A 49 -9.40 -5.94 1.58
C ILE A 49 -8.78 -5.08 0.46
N GLY A 50 -7.47 -4.79 0.56
CA GLY A 50 -6.76 -4.04 -0.48
C GLY A 50 -6.85 -4.71 -1.85
N PHE A 51 -6.72 -6.03 -1.91
CA PHE A 51 -6.86 -6.81 -3.14
C PHE A 51 -8.28 -6.76 -3.71
N ALA A 52 -9.30 -6.92 -2.86
CA ALA A 52 -10.69 -6.82 -3.27
C ALA A 52 -11.03 -5.43 -3.82
N VAL A 53 -10.55 -4.36 -3.16
CA VAL A 53 -10.71 -2.98 -3.61
C VAL A 53 -10.02 -2.77 -4.96
N LEU A 54 -8.79 -3.28 -5.14
CA LEU A 54 -8.08 -3.18 -6.41
C LEU A 54 -8.80 -3.88 -7.56
N ILE A 55 -9.31 -5.09 -7.34
CA ILE A 55 -10.09 -5.80 -8.36
C ILE A 55 -11.35 -5.02 -8.70
N ALA A 56 -12.10 -4.57 -7.69
CA ALA A 56 -13.33 -3.81 -7.92
C ALA A 56 -13.06 -2.52 -8.71
N LEU A 57 -11.97 -1.82 -8.40
CA LEU A 57 -11.61 -0.56 -9.03
C LEU A 57 -11.07 -0.78 -10.46
N SER A 58 -10.27 -1.82 -10.69
CA SER A 58 -9.85 -2.23 -12.03
C SER A 58 -11.04 -2.65 -12.90
N LEU A 59 -11.98 -3.42 -12.36
CA LEU A 59 -13.21 -3.79 -13.07
C LEU A 59 -14.04 -2.56 -13.41
N LEU A 60 -14.16 -1.60 -12.49
CA LEU A 60 -14.85 -0.34 -12.74
C LEU A 60 -14.20 0.40 -13.91
N PHE A 61 -12.88 0.54 -13.95
CA PHE A 61 -12.19 1.19 -15.06
C PHE A 61 -12.37 0.46 -16.40
N VAL A 62 -12.31 -0.87 -16.40
CA VAL A 62 -12.54 -1.66 -17.61
C VAL A 62 -13.98 -1.50 -18.10
N LEU A 63 -14.96 -1.57 -17.21
CA LEU A 63 -16.36 -1.35 -17.56
C LEU A 63 -16.61 0.07 -18.06
N ASP A 64 -15.97 1.06 -17.45
CA ASP A 64 -16.06 2.45 -17.91
C ASP A 64 -15.52 2.61 -19.33
N ALA A 65 -14.28 2.16 -19.57
CA ALA A 65 -13.60 2.31 -20.85
C ALA A 65 -14.30 1.58 -22.01
N TYR A 66 -14.84 0.38 -21.76
CA TYR A 66 -15.37 -0.47 -22.83
C TYR A 66 -16.91 -0.51 -22.91
N PHE A 67 -17.62 -0.12 -21.86
CA PHE A 67 -19.08 -0.27 -21.80
C PHE A 67 -19.81 1.03 -21.52
N PHE A 68 -19.42 1.79 -20.49
CA PHE A 68 -20.15 3.01 -20.12
C PHE A 68 -19.80 4.17 -21.04
N THR A 69 -18.53 4.57 -21.12
CA THR A 69 -18.09 5.75 -21.88
C THR A 69 -18.47 5.68 -23.37
N PRO A 70 -18.25 4.56 -24.09
CA PRO A 70 -18.65 4.46 -25.49
C PRO A 70 -20.16 4.56 -25.76
N ARG A 71 -21.00 4.25 -24.76
CA ARG A 71 -22.46 4.24 -24.91
C ARG A 71 -23.13 5.51 -24.41
N LEU A 72 -22.53 6.17 -23.42
CA LEU A 72 -23.10 7.35 -22.77
C LEU A 72 -22.64 8.66 -23.40
N VAL A 73 -21.48 8.67 -24.06
CA VAL A 73 -20.90 9.87 -24.67
C VAL A 73 -21.08 9.83 -26.18
N ALA A 74 -22.02 10.62 -26.70
CA ALA A 74 -22.22 10.78 -28.13
C ALA A 74 -20.98 11.44 -28.77
N GLY A 75 -20.47 10.86 -29.86
CA GLY A 75 -19.26 11.35 -30.53
C GLY A 75 -17.95 10.95 -29.83
N TYR A 76 -17.97 9.91 -28.98
CA TYR A 76 -16.76 9.36 -28.38
C TYR A 76 -15.77 8.87 -29.45
N GLU A 77 -14.64 9.57 -29.56
CA GLU A 77 -13.48 9.03 -30.26
C GLU A 77 -12.58 8.31 -29.25
N PRO A 78 -12.27 7.03 -29.49
CA PRO A 78 -11.40 6.29 -28.58
C PRO A 78 -10.02 6.94 -28.54
N ALA A 79 -9.41 6.98 -27.35
CA ALA A 79 -8.03 7.42 -27.19
C ALA A 79 -7.11 6.69 -28.18
N PRO A 80 -6.05 7.33 -28.68
CA PRO A 80 -5.06 6.69 -29.54
C PRO A 80 -4.64 5.32 -29.00
N GLY A 81 -4.55 4.32 -29.88
CA GLY A 81 -4.32 2.93 -29.46
C GLY A 81 -3.06 2.74 -28.59
N TRP A 82 -2.01 3.53 -28.82
CA TRP A 82 -0.80 3.49 -27.98
C TRP A 82 -1.04 3.90 -26.53
N ILE A 83 -1.99 4.80 -26.26
CA ILE A 83 -2.39 5.19 -24.89
C ILE A 83 -3.15 4.06 -24.24
N GLN A 84 -4.11 3.47 -24.95
CA GLN A 84 -4.85 2.31 -24.46
C GLN A 84 -3.91 1.15 -24.10
N TRP A 85 -2.87 0.94 -24.91
CA TRP A 85 -1.81 -0.02 -24.62
C TRP A 85 -1.02 0.32 -23.35
N ILE A 86 -0.59 1.57 -23.18
CA ILE A 86 0.13 2.04 -21.98
C ILE A 86 -0.74 1.90 -20.73
N GLU A 87 -2.00 2.31 -20.80
CA GLU A 87 -2.96 2.20 -19.70
C GLU A 87 -3.21 0.74 -19.33
N SER A 88 -3.43 -0.13 -20.33
CA SER A 88 -3.60 -1.58 -20.12
C SER A 88 -2.36 -2.21 -19.50
N LEU A 89 -1.17 -1.89 -19.99
CA LEU A 89 0.10 -2.35 -19.41
C LEU A 89 0.28 -1.85 -17.97
N GLY A 90 -0.12 -0.62 -17.70
CA GLY A 90 -0.13 -0.02 -16.36
C GLY A 90 -1.01 -0.78 -15.39
N ILE A 91 -2.26 -1.05 -15.78
CA ILE A 91 -3.21 -1.83 -14.99
C ILE A 91 -2.65 -3.24 -14.75
N LEU A 92 -2.13 -3.88 -15.79
CA LEU A 92 -1.50 -5.21 -15.67
C LEU A 92 -0.28 -5.17 -14.73
N PHE A 93 0.53 -4.13 -14.77
CA PHE A 93 1.67 -3.98 -13.87
C PHE A 93 1.23 -3.78 -12.42
N ILE A 94 0.24 -2.91 -12.17
CA ILE A 94 -0.32 -2.67 -10.84
C ILE A 94 -0.92 -3.98 -10.29
N ALA A 95 -1.78 -4.65 -11.07
CA ALA A 95 -2.38 -5.92 -10.70
C ALA A 95 -1.32 -7.00 -10.48
N GLY A 96 -0.35 -7.11 -11.40
CA GLY A 96 0.76 -8.06 -11.33
C GLY A 96 1.64 -7.84 -10.10
N SER A 97 1.95 -6.58 -9.74
CA SER A 97 2.70 -6.25 -8.53
C SER A 97 1.97 -6.68 -7.25
N PHE A 98 0.64 -6.54 -7.24
CA PHE A 98 -0.19 -6.98 -6.12
C PHE A 98 -0.32 -8.50 -6.05
N VAL A 99 -0.44 -9.18 -7.20
CA VAL A 99 -0.44 -10.65 -7.26
C VAL A 99 0.91 -11.21 -6.81
N TYR A 100 2.02 -10.64 -7.29
CA TYR A 100 3.37 -10.99 -6.85
C TYR A 100 3.51 -10.87 -5.34
N PHE A 101 3.05 -9.74 -4.79
CA PHE A 101 3.03 -9.54 -3.34
C PHE A 101 2.16 -10.57 -2.62
N TRP A 102 0.94 -10.83 -3.11
CA TRP A 102 0.02 -11.79 -2.52
C TRP A 102 0.60 -13.20 -2.46
N LEU A 103 1.23 -13.65 -3.55
CA LEU A 103 1.88 -14.96 -3.61
C LEU A 103 3.07 -15.04 -2.65
N GLY A 104 3.93 -14.01 -2.63
CA GLY A 104 5.06 -13.93 -1.69
C GLY A 104 4.61 -13.90 -0.23
N TYR A 105 3.54 -13.16 0.07
CA TYR A 105 2.92 -13.09 1.39
C TYR A 105 2.38 -14.46 1.83
N ARG A 106 1.62 -15.13 0.95
CA ARG A 106 1.04 -16.46 1.23
C ARG A 106 2.09 -17.54 1.43
N GLY A 107 3.12 -17.56 0.59
CA GLY A 107 4.23 -18.51 0.72
C GLY A 107 4.88 -18.37 2.10
N ALA A 108 5.22 -17.13 2.46
CA ALA A 108 5.88 -16.87 3.71
C ALA A 108 4.99 -17.13 4.94
N THR A 109 3.70 -16.78 4.90
CA THR A 109 2.76 -17.07 6.00
C THR A 109 2.52 -18.56 6.21
N ARG A 110 2.59 -19.37 5.15
CA ARG A 110 2.47 -20.83 5.24
C ARG A 110 3.68 -21.45 5.96
N ASP A 111 4.88 -20.93 5.71
CA ASP A 111 6.10 -21.39 6.39
C ASP A 111 6.12 -20.97 7.88
N TYR A 112 5.54 -19.81 8.22
CA TYR A 112 5.45 -19.32 9.60
C TYR A 112 4.51 -20.12 10.49
N SER A 113 3.37 -20.60 9.97
CA SER A 113 2.43 -21.38 10.79
C SER A 113 3.01 -22.72 11.26
N GLN A 114 4.11 -23.15 10.65
CA GLN A 114 4.82 -24.40 10.97
C GLN A 114 6.12 -24.17 11.76
N SER A 115 6.66 -22.95 11.81
CA SER A 115 7.89 -22.67 12.55
C SER A 115 7.61 -22.32 14.01
N ASN A 116 8.31 -22.98 14.94
CA ASN A 116 8.24 -22.64 16.37
C ASN A 116 9.10 -21.42 16.77
N ASP A 117 9.83 -20.84 15.81
CA ASP A 117 10.81 -19.76 16.02
C ASP A 117 10.18 -18.39 15.74
N LEU A 118 9.74 -17.72 16.81
CA LEU A 118 9.08 -16.42 16.74
C LEU A 118 9.96 -15.33 16.10
N LYS A 119 11.27 -15.37 16.35
CA LYS A 119 12.25 -14.40 15.83
C LYS A 119 12.33 -14.46 14.31
N LYS A 120 12.39 -15.67 13.73
CA LYS A 120 12.33 -15.87 12.28
C LYS A 120 11.03 -15.34 11.67
N VAL A 121 9.89 -15.57 12.35
CA VAL A 121 8.59 -15.07 11.90
C VAL A 121 8.56 -13.54 11.86
N LEU A 122 8.96 -12.85 12.94
CA LEU A 122 8.94 -11.39 12.97
C LEU A 122 9.85 -10.78 11.90
N HIS A 123 11.08 -11.28 11.76
CA HIS A 123 12.03 -10.78 10.76
C HIS A 123 11.48 -10.86 9.35
N ALA A 124 10.86 -12.00 9.03
CA ALA A 124 10.43 -12.27 7.69
C ALA A 124 9.11 -11.52 7.36
N ILE A 125 8.25 -11.26 8.35
CA ILE A 125 7.07 -10.39 8.19
C ILE A 125 7.46 -8.92 8.03
N VAL A 126 8.43 -8.44 8.80
CA VAL A 126 9.00 -7.11 8.60
C VAL A 126 9.56 -6.99 7.18
N ARG A 127 10.30 -7.99 6.70
CA ARG A 127 10.82 -8.02 5.32
C ARG A 127 9.71 -7.91 4.29
N ILE A 128 8.63 -8.69 4.43
CA ILE A 128 7.50 -8.67 3.50
C ILE A 128 6.79 -7.33 3.49
N LEU A 129 6.58 -6.71 4.65
CA LEU A 129 6.01 -5.36 4.74
C LEU A 129 6.89 -4.30 4.08
N TYR A 130 8.22 -4.46 4.12
CA TYR A 130 9.16 -3.58 3.40
C TYR A 130 9.07 -3.76 1.88
N VAL A 131 9.01 -5.00 1.41
CA VAL A 131 8.80 -5.30 -0.02
C VAL A 131 7.47 -4.72 -0.50
N TYR A 132 6.41 -4.92 0.28
CA TYR A 132 5.09 -4.36 0.01
C TYR A 132 5.14 -2.84 -0.12
N ARG A 133 5.80 -2.16 0.82
CA ARG A 133 6.00 -0.71 0.79
C ARG A 133 6.65 -0.27 -0.51
N LYS A 134 7.72 -0.96 -0.92
CA LYS A 134 8.45 -0.64 -2.16
C LYS A 134 7.55 -0.82 -3.40
N LEU A 135 6.83 -1.93 -3.47
CA LEU A 135 5.90 -2.23 -4.57
C LEU A 135 4.75 -1.22 -4.63
N PHE A 136 4.20 -0.84 -3.48
CA PHE A 136 3.14 0.17 -3.41
C PHE A 136 3.59 1.52 -3.97
N TYR A 137 4.75 2.03 -3.55
CA TYR A 137 5.26 3.30 -4.08
C TYR A 137 5.66 3.21 -5.55
N LEU A 138 6.15 2.05 -6.01
CA LEU A 138 6.42 1.81 -7.42
C LEU A 138 5.12 1.86 -8.25
N ALA A 139 4.09 1.15 -7.82
CA ALA A 139 2.78 1.14 -8.45
C ALA A 139 2.14 2.53 -8.45
N LEU A 140 2.24 3.26 -7.34
CA LEU A 140 1.77 4.64 -7.24
C LEU A 140 2.52 5.56 -8.22
N GLY A 141 3.84 5.42 -8.34
CA GLY A 141 4.64 6.17 -9.31
C GLY A 141 4.21 5.90 -10.75
N ILE A 142 3.96 4.64 -11.11
CA ILE A 142 3.48 4.24 -12.44
C ILE A 142 2.08 4.81 -12.71
N LEU A 143 1.16 4.72 -11.74
CA LEU A 143 -0.17 5.30 -11.84
C LEU A 143 -0.11 6.81 -12.11
N LEU A 144 0.71 7.54 -11.34
CA LEU A 144 0.93 8.97 -11.51
C LEU A 144 1.50 9.29 -12.91
N LEU A 145 2.43 8.47 -13.40
CA LEU A 145 3.01 8.63 -14.73
C LEU A 145 1.97 8.43 -15.84
N ILE A 146 1.15 7.38 -15.75
CA ILE A 146 0.06 7.13 -16.70
C ILE A 146 -0.92 8.28 -16.71
N MET A 147 -1.40 8.72 -15.54
CA MET A 147 -2.30 9.86 -15.44
C MET A 147 -1.71 11.13 -16.07
N SER A 148 -0.39 11.34 -15.94
CA SER A 148 0.30 12.48 -16.56
C SER A 148 0.29 12.39 -18.09
N ILE A 149 0.56 11.20 -18.64
CA ILE A 149 0.53 10.96 -20.10
C ILE A 149 -0.89 11.13 -20.64
N SER A 150 -1.89 10.55 -19.98
CA SER A 150 -3.29 10.65 -20.38
C SER A 150 -3.78 12.09 -20.29
N PHE A 151 -3.37 12.85 -19.26
CA PHE A 151 -3.70 14.27 -19.13
C PHE A 151 -3.10 15.13 -20.25
N VAL A 152 -1.80 14.97 -20.55
CA VAL A 152 -1.13 15.70 -21.64
C VAL A 152 -1.79 15.40 -22.98
N THR A 153 -2.15 14.13 -23.21
CA THR A 153 -2.86 13.77 -24.45
C THR A 153 -4.25 14.39 -24.48
N GLY A 154 -5.01 14.32 -23.39
CA GLY A 154 -6.34 14.95 -23.31
C GLY A 154 -6.29 16.46 -23.56
N LEU A 155 -5.27 17.14 -23.03
CA LEU A 155 -5.03 18.56 -23.34
C LEU A 155 -4.74 18.79 -24.82
N TYR A 156 -3.84 18.00 -25.41
CA TYR A 156 -3.50 18.13 -26.83
C TYR A 156 -4.73 17.91 -27.72
N SER A 157 -5.47 16.82 -27.52
CA SER A 157 -6.68 16.50 -28.28
C SER A 157 -7.78 17.57 -28.09
N GLY A 158 -7.93 18.11 -26.89
CA GLY A 158 -8.89 19.19 -26.64
C GLY A 158 -8.54 20.49 -27.36
N VAL A 159 -7.24 20.82 -27.48
CA VAL A 159 -6.76 21.97 -28.25
C VAL A 159 -6.97 21.75 -29.74
N ASP A 160 -6.68 20.55 -30.24
CA ASP A 160 -6.84 20.18 -31.65
C ASP A 160 -8.30 20.21 -32.12
N LEU A 161 -9.21 19.68 -31.31
CA LEU A 161 -10.66 19.75 -31.56
C LEU A 161 -11.15 21.19 -31.67
N LYS A 162 -10.74 22.06 -30.74
CA LYS A 162 -11.08 23.49 -30.80
C LYS A 162 -10.50 24.21 -32.01
N ALA A 163 -9.30 23.82 -32.44
CA ALA A 163 -8.69 24.38 -33.65
C ALA A 163 -9.49 24.00 -34.90
N HIS A 164 -9.95 22.75 -34.99
CA HIS A 164 -10.82 22.29 -36.06
C HIS A 164 -12.19 23.00 -36.07
N GLU A 165 -12.82 23.17 -34.91
CA GLU A 165 -14.11 23.89 -34.79
C GLU A 165 -14.02 25.36 -35.26
N LEU A 166 -12.88 26.01 -35.00
CA LEU A 166 -12.65 27.41 -35.36
C LEU A 166 -12.08 27.60 -36.78
N GLY A 167 -11.78 26.52 -37.50
CA GLY A 167 -11.13 26.58 -38.81
C GLY A 167 -9.75 27.25 -38.78
N ALA A 168 -9.10 27.26 -37.61
CA ALA A 168 -7.84 27.94 -37.36
C ALA A 168 -6.70 26.92 -37.20
N THR A 169 -5.45 27.37 -37.36
CA THR A 169 -4.31 26.48 -37.13
C THR A 169 -4.10 26.26 -35.63
N LEU A 170 -3.51 25.11 -35.27
CA LEU A 170 -3.25 24.73 -33.88
C LEU A 170 -2.42 25.79 -33.12
N THR A 171 -1.52 26.47 -33.82
CA THR A 171 -0.67 27.54 -33.30
C THR A 171 -1.45 28.82 -32.98
N ASP A 172 -2.48 29.12 -33.75
CA ASP A 172 -3.29 30.34 -33.56
C ASP A 172 -4.20 30.19 -32.33
N VAL A 173 -4.79 29.01 -32.16
CA VAL A 173 -5.68 28.71 -31.02
C VAL A 173 -4.91 28.53 -29.72
N SER A 174 -3.75 27.84 -29.76
CA SER A 174 -2.92 27.65 -28.57
C SER A 174 -2.29 28.95 -28.05
N SER A 175 -2.07 29.94 -28.94
CA SER A 175 -1.52 31.25 -28.58
C SER A 175 -2.57 32.24 -28.06
N ALA A 176 -3.86 31.88 -28.16
CA ALA A 176 -4.94 32.75 -27.68
C ALA A 176 -4.86 32.90 -26.15
N PRO A 177 -4.95 34.14 -25.60
CA PRO A 177 -4.82 34.38 -24.16
C PRO A 177 -5.79 33.57 -23.29
N GLU A 178 -7.01 33.35 -23.77
CA GLU A 178 -8.03 32.56 -23.07
C GLU A 178 -7.71 31.06 -23.08
N MET A 179 -7.08 30.56 -24.15
CA MET A 179 -6.62 29.16 -24.25
C MET A 179 -5.47 28.92 -23.27
N ILE A 180 -4.48 29.83 -23.24
CA ILE A 180 -3.34 29.76 -22.31
C ILE A 180 -3.82 29.75 -20.86
N LYS A 181 -4.75 30.66 -20.49
CA LYS A 181 -5.36 30.66 -19.15
C LYS A 181 -6.00 29.31 -18.81
N THR A 182 -6.74 28.73 -19.76
CA THR A 182 -7.42 27.44 -19.57
C THR A 182 -6.42 26.29 -19.39
N ILE A 183 -5.35 26.26 -20.21
CA ILE A 183 -4.27 25.26 -20.10
C ILE A 183 -3.56 25.39 -18.75
N VAL A 184 -3.18 26.62 -18.35
CA VAL A 184 -2.50 26.88 -17.07
C VAL A 184 -3.39 26.48 -15.89
N LEU A 185 -4.68 26.82 -15.93
CA LEU A 185 -5.64 26.41 -14.91
C LEU A 185 -5.77 24.88 -14.85
N GLY A 186 -5.89 24.22 -16.00
CA GLY A 186 -5.94 22.76 -16.11
C GLY A 186 -4.72 22.09 -15.50
N ILE A 187 -3.52 22.54 -15.86
CA ILE A 187 -2.26 22.05 -15.28
C ILE A 187 -2.22 22.27 -13.77
N THR A 188 -2.65 23.44 -13.30
CA THR A 188 -2.67 23.75 -11.86
C THR A 188 -3.59 22.80 -11.11
N ILE A 189 -4.81 22.58 -11.59
CA ILE A 189 -5.77 21.63 -11.01
C ILE A 189 -5.20 20.21 -11.04
N PHE A 190 -4.59 19.81 -12.16
CA PHE A 190 -3.98 18.50 -12.30
C PHE A 190 -2.85 18.27 -11.30
N LEU A 191 -1.95 19.25 -11.12
CA LEU A 191 -0.86 19.18 -10.14
C LEU A 191 -1.39 19.08 -8.70
N VAL A 192 -2.40 19.88 -8.35
CA VAL A 192 -3.06 19.80 -7.03
C VAL A 192 -3.69 18.43 -6.81
N PHE A 193 -4.38 17.90 -7.83
CA PHE A 193 -4.98 16.57 -7.78
C PHE A 193 -3.93 15.47 -7.60
N MET A 194 -2.84 15.52 -8.37
CA MET A 194 -1.71 14.57 -8.29
C MET A 194 -1.04 14.61 -6.92
N ALA A 195 -0.78 15.81 -6.38
CA ALA A 195 -0.22 15.98 -5.04
C ALA A 195 -1.17 15.44 -3.96
N GLY A 196 -2.47 15.72 -4.09
CA GLY A 196 -3.50 15.21 -3.20
C GLY A 196 -3.60 13.69 -3.22
N LEU A 197 -3.60 13.08 -4.41
CA LEU A 197 -3.65 11.63 -4.59
C LEU A 197 -2.41 10.95 -4.01
N PHE A 198 -1.21 11.51 -4.25
CA PHE A 198 0.02 11.02 -3.66
C PHE A 198 0.01 11.14 -2.12
N ALA A 199 -0.41 12.28 -1.58
CA ALA A 199 -0.47 12.53 -0.15
C ALA A 199 -1.47 11.59 0.54
N LEU A 200 -2.68 11.45 -0.01
CA LEU A 200 -3.74 10.56 0.49
C LEU A 200 -3.27 9.10 0.47
N SER A 201 -2.71 8.64 -0.64
CA SER A 201 -2.19 7.27 -0.81
C SER A 201 -1.06 6.98 0.17
N SER A 202 -0.09 7.90 0.28
CA SER A 202 1.05 7.77 1.19
C SER A 202 0.64 7.84 2.65
N TRP A 203 -0.37 8.64 2.98
CA TRP A 203 -0.95 8.71 4.32
C TRP A 203 -1.71 7.42 4.66
N GLY A 204 -2.55 6.94 3.74
CA GLY A 204 -3.29 5.69 3.89
C GLY A 204 -2.34 4.52 4.13
N PHE A 205 -1.26 4.41 3.34
CA PHE A 205 -0.24 3.39 3.53
C PHE A 205 0.45 3.51 4.90
N ARG A 206 0.88 4.72 5.30
CA ARG A 206 1.52 4.94 6.61
C ARG A 206 0.61 4.54 7.77
N LYS A 207 -0.67 4.92 7.70
CA LYS A 207 -1.66 4.59 8.73
C LYS A 207 -1.97 3.09 8.78
N LEU A 208 -2.08 2.44 7.62
CA LEU A 208 -2.43 1.03 7.52
C LEU A 208 -1.27 0.08 7.78
N TYR A 209 -0.02 0.44 7.47
CA TYR A 209 1.11 -0.48 7.51
C TYR A 209 2.30 0.04 8.31
N GLY A 210 2.52 1.36 8.36
CA GLY A 210 3.62 1.96 9.12
C GLY A 210 3.55 1.64 10.61
N ASN A 211 2.35 1.75 11.20
CA ASN A 211 2.14 1.42 12.61
C ASN A 211 2.40 -0.07 12.92
N TYR A 212 2.09 -0.98 11.99
CA TYR A 212 2.38 -2.40 12.18
C TYR A 212 3.87 -2.70 12.10
N ILE A 213 4.61 -2.03 11.21
CA ILE A 213 6.07 -2.19 11.11
C ILE A 213 6.75 -1.76 12.43
N ILE A 214 6.31 -0.62 13.02
CA ILE A 214 6.86 -0.13 14.29
C ILE A 214 6.59 -1.15 15.40
N LYS A 215 5.33 -1.58 15.56
CA LYS A 215 4.94 -2.56 16.59
C LYS A 215 5.67 -3.89 16.43
N LEU A 216 5.85 -4.38 15.21
CA LEU A 216 6.59 -5.62 14.95
C LEU A 216 8.07 -5.49 15.29
N LYS A 217 8.69 -4.32 15.06
CA LYS A 217 10.07 -4.06 15.47
C LYS A 217 10.21 -3.94 16.99
N GLU A 218 9.24 -3.33 17.66
CA GLU A 218 9.19 -3.28 19.12
C GLU A 218 9.11 -4.68 19.71
N THR A 219 8.20 -5.52 19.21
CA THR A 219 8.10 -6.94 19.64
C THR A 219 9.41 -7.71 19.37
N LEU A 220 10.13 -7.41 18.28
CA LEU A 220 11.41 -8.06 17.97
C LEU A 220 12.49 -7.63 18.98
N LYS A 221 12.52 -6.35 19.33
CA LYS A 221 13.43 -5.82 20.35
C LYS A 221 13.11 -6.39 21.74
N GLU A 222 11.84 -6.48 22.10
CA GLU A 222 11.40 -7.13 23.35
C GLU A 222 11.84 -8.61 23.38
N LEU A 223 11.78 -9.33 22.26
CA LEU A 223 12.24 -10.72 22.18
C LEU A 223 13.77 -10.84 22.32
N ASP A 224 14.54 -9.95 21.70
CA ASP A 224 16.01 -9.90 21.81
C ASP A 224 16.49 -9.51 23.23
N GLU A 225 15.64 -8.91 24.06
CA GLU A 225 15.94 -8.58 25.45
C GLU A 225 15.69 -9.78 26.40
N ILE A 226 14.98 -10.81 25.93
CA ILE A 226 14.59 -11.99 26.71
C ILE A 226 15.50 -13.19 26.38
N GLU A 227 15.92 -13.36 25.12
CA GLU A 227 16.92 -14.35 24.68
C GLU A 227 18.37 -13.95 25.01
#